data_AF-A0A4P9VG08-F1
#
_entry.id   AF-A0A4P9VG08-F1
#
_cell.length_a   1.000
_cell.length_b   1.000
_cell.length_c   1.000
_cell.angle_alpha   90.00
_cell.angle_beta   90.00
_cell.angle_gamma   90.00
#
_symmetry.space_group_name_H-M   'P 1'
#
loop_
_entity.id
_entity.type
_entity.pdbx_description
1 polymer ?
#
loop_
_entity_poly.entity_id
_entity_poly.type
_entity_poly.pdbx_seq_one_letter_code
_entity_poly.pdbx_strand_id
1 'polypeptide(L)'
;MNDNNILLFRRKHNSSSCNDKRACDHPRIKLNRATRTLLCLRCGEQIDPFDHCWRLAETGEQLMVDIRQLKAERDKLKQEVAELYAQKNEKNKP
;
A
#
# COMPACT_ATOMS: atom_id res chain seq x y z
N MET A 1 31.45 2.44 -9.00
CA MET A 1 30.24 1.70 -9.42
C MET A 1 29.64 1.14 -8.14
N ASN A 2 28.58 1.78 -7.64
CA ASN A 2 27.98 1.49 -6.34
C ASN A 2 26.81 0.53 -6.53
N ASP A 3 27.05 -0.76 -6.34
CA ASP A 3 26.00 -1.77 -6.29
C ASP A 3 25.51 -1.93 -4.86
N ASN A 4 24.77 -0.92 -4.36
CA ASN A 4 23.96 -1.07 -3.16
C ASN A 4 22.61 -1.71 -3.53
N ASN A 5 22.66 -2.96 -3.98
CA ASN A 5 21.46 -3.80 -4.13
C ASN A 5 21.00 -4.24 -2.74
N ILE A 6 20.17 -3.41 -2.09
CA ILE A 6 19.34 -3.88 -0.98
C ILE A 6 18.26 -4.77 -1.60
N LEU A 7 18.50 -6.07 -1.57
CA LEU A 7 17.48 -7.08 -1.84
C LEU A 7 16.44 -7.02 -0.71
N LEU A 8 15.40 -6.21 -0.90
CA LEU A 8 14.23 -6.20 -0.04
C LEU A 8 13.50 -7.54 -0.23
N PHE A 9 13.68 -8.44 0.73
CA PHE A 9 13.02 -9.74 0.75
C PHE A 9 11.50 -9.56 0.80
N ARG A 10 10.86 -9.57 -0.38
CA ARG A 10 9.40 -9.64 -0.53
C ARG A 10 8.92 -11.00 -0.04
N ARG A 11 8.60 -11.12 1.26
CA ARG A 11 8.03 -12.35 1.81
C ARG A 11 6.60 -12.52 1.24
N LYS A 12 6.44 -13.44 0.28
CA LYS A 12 5.12 -13.82 -0.25
C LYS A 12 4.26 -14.38 0.89
N HIS A 13 3.16 -13.72 1.22
CA HIS A 13 2.17 -14.24 2.16
C HIS A 13 1.21 -15.21 1.47
N ASN A 14 1.56 -16.51 1.46
CA ASN A 14 0.62 -17.57 1.13
C ASN A 14 -0.39 -17.75 2.29
N SER A 15 -1.66 -17.53 2.01
CA SER A 15 -2.79 -17.83 2.90
C SER A 15 -3.08 -19.32 2.91
N SER A 16 -2.66 -20.04 3.94
CA SER A 16 -3.19 -21.35 4.36
C SER A 16 -2.53 -21.80 5.67
N SER A 17 -3.33 -22.36 6.58
CA SER A 17 -2.93 -23.07 7.81
C SER A 17 -2.65 -22.23 9.08
N CYS A 18 -3.45 -22.54 10.09
CA CYS A 18 -3.30 -22.17 11.49
C CYS A 18 -2.00 -22.75 12.08
N ASN A 19 -0.94 -21.93 12.13
CA ASN A 19 0.17 -21.95 13.11
C ASN A 19 1.30 -20.97 12.75
N ASP A 20 1.15 -20.14 11.71
CA ASP A 20 1.99 -18.95 11.52
C ASP A 20 1.34 -17.74 12.18
N LYS A 21 1.90 -17.29 13.30
CA LYS A 21 1.45 -16.11 14.06
C LYS A 21 1.68 -14.85 13.21
N ARG A 22 0.76 -14.54 12.31
CA ARG A 22 0.71 -13.24 11.62
C ARG A 22 0.40 -12.18 12.67
N ALA A 23 1.26 -11.17 12.78
CA ALA A 23 1.09 -10.06 13.71
C ALA A 23 -0.25 -9.35 13.47
N CYS A 24 -0.88 -8.86 14.54
CA CYS A 24 -2.14 -8.14 14.43
C CYS A 24 -2.06 -6.86 13.57
N ASP A 25 -2.97 -6.76 12.59
CA ASP A 25 -3.12 -5.63 11.65
C ASP A 25 -4.32 -4.71 11.96
N HIS A 26 -4.98 -4.87 13.11
CA HIS A 26 -6.14 -4.05 13.43
C HIS A 26 -5.77 -2.58 13.70
N PRO A 27 -6.55 -1.61 13.21
CA PRO A 27 -6.23 -0.19 13.34
C PRO A 27 -6.46 0.36 14.76
N ARG A 28 -7.26 -0.33 15.57
CA ARG A 28 -7.63 0.13 16.91
C ARG A 28 -6.61 -0.35 17.93
N ILE A 29 -5.53 0.42 18.07
CA ILE A 29 -4.41 0.14 18.98
C ILE A 29 -4.28 1.19 20.08
N LYS A 30 -3.79 0.76 21.25
CA LYS A 30 -3.50 1.61 22.41
C LYS A 30 -2.01 1.53 22.73
N LEU A 31 -1.36 2.70 22.87
CA LEU A 31 0.02 2.80 23.35
C LEU A 31 0.07 2.78 24.87
N ASN A 32 0.86 1.87 25.43
CA ASN A 32 1.32 1.97 26.81
C ASN A 32 2.67 2.70 26.83
N ARG A 33 2.68 3.93 27.35
CA ARG A 33 3.89 4.76 27.39
C ARG A 33 4.95 4.25 28.37
N ALA A 34 4.53 3.62 29.47
CA ALA A 34 5.44 3.13 30.50
C ALA A 34 6.26 1.94 29.99
N THR A 35 5.59 0.99 29.34
CA THR A 35 6.23 -0.22 28.79
C THR A 35 6.72 -0.03 27.36
N ARG A 36 6.35 1.08 26.70
CA ARG A 36 6.56 1.32 25.26
C ARG A 36 6.03 0.17 24.40
N THR A 37 4.85 -0.34 24.73
CA THR A 37 4.23 -1.45 24.00
C THR A 37 2.89 -1.02 23.40
N LEU A 38 2.50 -1.66 22.29
CA LEU A 38 1.21 -1.45 21.68
C LEU A 38 0.28 -2.61 22.05
N LEU A 39 -1.00 -2.31 22.31
CA LEU A 39 -2.03 -3.31 22.58
C LEU A 39 -3.16 -3.14 21.58
N CYS A 40 -3.54 -4.21 20.90
CA CYS A 40 -4.73 -4.21 20.07
C CYS A 40 -6.00 -4.23 20.93
N LEU A 41 -6.88 -3.24 20.74
CA LEU A 41 -8.16 -3.18 21.44
C LEU A 41 -9.24 -4.10 20.83
N ARG A 42 -8.97 -4.74 19.68
CA ARG A 42 -9.90 -5.68 19.05
C ARG A 42 -9.63 -7.13 19.45
N CYS A 43 -8.37 -7.58 19.42
CA CYS A 43 -8.00 -8.96 19.75
C CYS A 43 -7.22 -9.09 21.07
N GLY A 44 -6.87 -7.99 21.73
CA GLY A 44 -6.10 -8.02 22.98
C GLY A 44 -4.62 -8.39 22.81
N GLU A 45 -4.15 -8.55 21.58
CA GLU A 45 -2.76 -8.94 21.29
C GLU A 45 -1.80 -7.77 21.55
N GLN A 46 -0.67 -8.08 22.19
CA GLN A 46 0.43 -7.15 22.33
C GLN A 46 1.23 -7.10 21.04
N ILE A 47 1.37 -5.90 20.49
CA ILE A 47 2.05 -5.64 19.23
C ILE A 47 3.40 -5.00 19.56
N ASP A 48 4.45 -5.49 18.91
CA ASP A 48 5.74 -4.83 18.93
C ASP A 48 5.68 -3.47 18.19
N PRO A 49 6.11 -2.36 18.80
CA PRO A 49 6.05 -1.05 18.16
C PRO A 49 6.91 -0.92 16.91
N PHE A 50 8.08 -1.57 16.85
CA PHE A 50 8.94 -1.50 15.68
C PHE A 50 8.31 -2.26 14.51
N ASP A 51 7.79 -3.46 14.75
CA ASP A 51 7.05 -4.22 13.73
C ASP A 51 5.82 -3.45 13.23
N HIS A 52 5.13 -2.73 14.12
CA HIS A 52 4.02 -1.88 13.73
C HIS A 52 4.47 -0.71 12.85
N CYS A 53 5.50 0.03 13.25
CA CYS A 53 6.05 1.14 12.48
C CYS A 53 6.58 0.68 11.11
N TRP A 54 7.23 -0.48 11.06
CA TRP A 54 7.73 -1.09 9.83
C TRP A 54 6.58 -1.38 8.85
N ARG A 55 5.53 -2.07 9.31
CA ARG A 55 4.35 -2.36 8.47
C ARG A 55 3.66 -1.08 7.97
N LEU A 56 3.58 -0.05 8.81
CA LEU A 56 3.04 1.25 8.39
C LEU A 56 3.91 1.88 7.28
N ALA A 57 5.23 1.77 7.38
CA ALA A 57 6.14 2.29 6.36
C ALA A 57 5.98 1.52 5.03
N GLU A 58 5.96 0.19 5.06
CA GLU A 58 5.73 -0.65 3.86
C GLU A 58 4.37 -0.35 3.21
N THR A 59 3.33 -0.25 4.03
CA THR A 59 1.97 0.10 3.54
C THR A 59 1.97 1.49 2.91
N GLY A 60 2.63 2.47 3.55
CA GLY A 60 2.76 3.82 3.04
C GLY A 60 3.50 3.87 1.71
N GLU A 61 4.59 3.12 1.57
CA GLU A 61 5.34 3.01 0.32
C GLU A 61 4.48 2.43 -0.80
N GLN A 62 3.78 1.33 -0.54
CA GLN A 62 2.91 0.70 -1.53
C GLN A 62 1.77 1.64 -1.96
N LEU A 63 1.12 2.34 -1.02
CA LEU A 63 0.10 3.33 -1.34
C LEU A 63 0.63 4.44 -2.25
N MET A 64 1.87 4.90 -2.03
CA MET A 64 2.48 5.91 -2.89
C MET A 64 2.75 5.40 -4.30
N VAL A 65 3.13 4.13 -4.45
CA VAL A 65 3.25 3.47 -5.77
C VAL A 65 1.89 3.41 -6.46
N ASP A 66 0.86 2.95 -5.75
CA ASP A 66 -0.49 2.80 -6.29
C ASP A 66 -1.08 4.14 -6.72
N ILE A 67 -0.89 5.21 -5.92
CA ILE A 67 -1.32 6.57 -6.28
C ILE A 67 -0.67 7.04 -7.57
N ARG A 68 0.63 6.76 -7.78
CA ARG A 68 1.33 7.15 -9.02
C ARG A 68 0.76 6.40 -10.22
N GLN A 69 0.52 5.10 -10.07
CA GLN A 69 -0.06 4.27 -11.14
C GLN A 69 -1.46 4.75 -11.52
N LEU A 70 -2.34 4.96 -10.52
CA LEU A 70 -3.71 5.45 -10.75
C LEU A 70 -3.73 6.83 -11.40
N LYS A 71 -2.80 7.73 -11.04
CA LYS A 71 -2.67 9.04 -11.70
C LYS A 71 -2.27 8.89 -13.17
N ALA A 72 -1.30 8.04 -13.46
CA ALA A 72 -0.86 7.79 -14.83
C ALA A 72 -1.99 7.19 -15.69
N GLU A 73 -2.73 6.22 -15.15
CA GLU A 73 -3.88 5.61 -15.82
C GLU A 73 -4.99 6.63 -16.08
N ARG A 74 -5.34 7.44 -15.08
CA ARG A 74 -6.31 8.54 -15.23
C ARG A 74 -5.89 9.49 -16.35
N ASP A 75 -4.62 9.88 -16.40
CA ASP A 75 -4.14 10.86 -17.39
C ASP A 75 -4.14 10.27 -18.80
N LYS A 76 -3.78 8.99 -18.93
CA LYS A 76 -3.92 8.24 -20.19
C LYS A 76 -5.38 8.20 -20.66
N LEU A 77 -6.31 7.82 -19.79
CA LEU A 77 -7.75 7.76 -20.14
C LEU A 77 -8.30 9.14 -20.53
N LYS A 78 -7.86 10.21 -19.87
CA LYS A 78 -8.23 11.58 -20.25
C LYS A 78 -7.75 11.94 -21.66
N GLN A 79 -6.54 11.54 -22.02
CA GLN A 79 -6.00 11.75 -23.36
C GLN A 79 -6.79 10.96 -24.41
N GLU A 80 -7.02 9.66 -24.17
CA GLU A 80 -7.81 8.81 -25.07
C GLU A 80 -9.22 9.38 -25.30
N VAL A 81 -9.88 9.84 -24.24
CA VAL A 81 -11.20 10.49 -24.35
C VAL A 81 -11.12 11.76 -25.19
N ALA A 82 -10.11 12.62 -24.97
CA ALA A 82 -9.94 13.84 -25.76
C ALA A 82 -9.70 13.56 -27.25
N GLU A 83 -8.89 12.55 -27.56
CA GLU A 83 -8.63 12.09 -28.94
C GLU A 83 -9.93 11.58 -29.60
N LEU A 84 -10.72 10.77 -28.89
CA LEU A 84 -12.00 10.28 -29.38
C LEU A 84 -12.99 11.42 -29.66
N TYR A 85 -13.04 12.43 -28.80
CA TYR A 85 -13.84 13.63 -29.02
C TYR A 85 -13.37 14.42 -30.25
N ALA A 86 -12.06 14.60 -30.42
CA ALA A 86 -11.49 15.29 -31.58
C ALA A 86 -11.82 14.57 -32.89
N GLN A 87 -11.59 13.25 -32.96
CA GLN A 87 -11.92 12.43 -34.13
C GLN A 87 -13.42 12.47 -34.47
N LYS A 88 -14.30 12.46 -33.47
CA LYS A 88 -15.74 12.59 -33.69
C LYS A 88 -16.10 13.96 -34.26
N ASN A 89 -15.47 15.03 -33.81
CA ASN A 89 -15.73 16.38 -34.33
C ASN A 89 -15.24 16.56 -35.76
N GLU A 90 -14.11 15.95 -36.12
CA GLU A 90 -13.60 15.95 -37.50
C GLU A 90 -14.51 15.18 -38.47
N LYS A 91 -15.02 14.02 -38.06
CA LYS A 91 -15.94 13.21 -38.87
C LYS A 91 -17.33 13.81 -39.06
N ASN A 92 -17.77 14.69 -38.16
CA ASN A 92 -19.06 15.37 -38.22
C ASN A 92 -18.96 16.82 -38.76
N LYS A 93 -17.79 17.19 -39.32
CA LYS A 93 -17.61 18.48 -39.96
C LYS A 93 -18.28 18.45 -41.35
N PRO A 94 -19.21 19.37 -41.65
CA PRO A 94 -19.94 19.39 -42.93
C PRO A 94 -19.02 19.67 -44.12
#